data_AF-R9GTX1-F1
#
_entry.id   AF-R9GTX1-F1
#
_cell.length_a   1.000
_cell.length_b   1.000
_cell.length_c   1.000
_cell.angle_alpha   90.00
_cell.angle_beta   90.00
_cell.angle_gamma   90.00
#
_symmetry.space_group_name_H-M   'P 1'
#
loop_
_entity.id
_entity.type
_entity.pdbx_description
1 polymer ?
#
loop_
_entity_poly.entity_id
_entity_poly.type
_entity_poly.pdbx_seq_one_letter_code
_entity_poly.pdbx_strand_id
1 'polypeptide(L)' 'MVLVKGYYDDDPGRKREIPLFKQVYLSAKRINKYAREYTIRIYVLKGAKVDINKRIRIEAEENLNYK' A
#
# COMPACT_ATOMS: atom_id res chain seq x y z
N MET A 1 0.13 9.99 1.01
CA MET A 1 -0.51 8.68 1.25
C MET A 1 0.52 7.71 1.80
N VAL A 2 0.12 6.84 2.72
CA VAL A 2 1.00 5.83 3.34
C VAL A 2 0.41 4.46 3.04
N LEU A 3 1.26 3.51 2.66
CA LEU A 3 0.87 2.12 2.39
C LEU A 3 1.62 1.20 3.35
N VAL A 4 0.87 0.37 4.08
CA VAL A 4 1.42 -0.60 5.04
C VAL A 4 1.22 -2.00 4.47
N LYS A 5 2.30 -2.78 4.37
CA LYS A 5 2.28 -4.12 3.79
C LYS A 5 2.99 -5.14 4.69
N GLY A 6 2.37 -6.31 4.80
CA GLY A 6 2.88 -7.43 5.60
C GLY A 6 3.91 -8.28 4.87
N TYR A 7 4.13 -9.48 5.37
CA TYR A 7 5.04 -10.44 4.75
C TYR A 7 4.48 -10.98 3.43
N TYR A 8 3.19 -11.30 3.41
CA TYR A 8 2.45 -11.88 2.28
C TYR A 8 1.97 -10.83 1.26
N ASP A 9 2.73 -9.76 1.09
CA ASP A 9 2.43 -8.72 0.12
C ASP A 9 2.45 -9.29 -1.30
N ASP A 10 1.35 -9.12 -2.03
CA ASP A 10 1.12 -9.66 -3.38
C ASP A 10 1.80 -8.83 -4.48
N ASP A 11 2.21 -7.59 -4.17
CA ASP A 11 2.90 -6.70 -5.10
C ASP A 11 4.15 -6.07 -4.47
N PRO A 12 5.18 -6.85 -4.08
CA PRO A 12 6.36 -6.33 -3.39
C PRO A 12 7.17 -5.33 -4.25
N GLY A 13 7.05 -5.43 -5.58
CA GLY A 13 7.65 -4.50 -6.53
C GLY A 13 6.88 -3.20 -6.75
N ARG A 14 5.71 -3.03 -6.10
CA ARG A 14 4.85 -1.84 -6.22
C ARG A 14 4.45 -1.54 -7.67
N LYS A 15 4.24 -2.57 -8.48
CA LYS A 15 3.90 -2.43 -9.90
C LYS A 15 2.57 -1.71 -10.10
N ARG A 16 1.63 -1.83 -9.14
CA ARG A 16 0.36 -1.11 -9.15
C ARG A 16 0.52 0.37 -8.78
N GLU A 17 1.34 0.68 -7.77
CA GLU A 17 1.44 2.05 -7.26
C GLU A 17 2.44 2.93 -8.04
N ILE A 18 3.57 2.39 -8.48
CA ILE A 18 4.60 3.13 -9.24
C ILE A 18 4.03 3.94 -10.42
N PRO A 19 3.14 3.41 -11.29
CA PRO A 19 2.59 4.20 -12.39
C PRO A 19 1.70 5.36 -11.92
N LEU A 20 1.05 5.23 -10.75
CA LEU A 20 0.07 6.19 -10.24
C LEU A 20 0.71 7.37 -9.48
N PHE A 21 1.95 7.24 -9.04
CA PHE A 21 2.65 8.25 -8.24
C PHE A 21 3.95 8.70 -8.90
N LYS A 22 4.42 9.91 -8.53
CA LYS A 22 5.74 10.40 -8.95
C LYS A 22 6.86 9.66 -8.23
N GLN A 23 6.66 9.33 -6.96
CA GLN A 23 7.66 8.64 -6.15
C GLN A 23 6.99 7.65 -5.21
N VAL A 24 7.52 6.43 -5.18
CA VAL A 24 7.15 5.35 -4.26
C VAL A 24 8.43 4.82 -3.64
N TYR A 25 8.54 4.85 -2.32
CA TYR A 25 9.73 4.35 -1.63
C TYR A 25 9.38 3.74 -0.28
N LEU A 26 10.20 2.77 0.14
CA LEU A 26 10.12 2.17 1.46
C LEU A 26 10.66 3.17 2.49
N SER A 27 9.80 3.61 3.40
CA SER A 27 10.18 4.55 4.46
C SER A 27 10.62 3.83 5.74
N ALA A 28 10.05 2.66 6.04
CA ALA A 28 10.43 1.89 7.21
C ALA A 28 10.13 0.39 7.02
N LYS A 29 10.90 -0.46 7.70
CA LYS A 29 10.64 -1.89 7.84
C LYS A 29 10.81 -2.28 9.31
N ARG A 30 9.83 -2.98 9.87
CA ARG A 30 9.89 -3.55 11.22
C ARG A 30 9.78 -5.07 11.11
N ILE A 31 10.66 -5.77 11.84
CA ILE A 31 10.67 -7.22 11.94
C ILE A 31 10.49 -7.57 13.41
N ASN A 32 9.48 -8.36 13.73
CA ASN A 32 9.23 -8.83 15.09
C ASN A 32 8.79 -10.29 15.08
N LYS A 33 9.68 -11.18 15.52
CA LYS A 33 9.45 -12.63 15.62
C LYS A 33 8.34 -13.04 16.59
N TYR A 34 7.96 -12.14 17.50
CA TYR A 34 6.90 -12.37 18.47
C TYR A 34 5.55 -11.76 18.04
N ALA A 35 5.50 -11.04 16.92
CA ALA A 35 4.26 -10.47 16.40
C ALA A 35 3.55 -11.46 15.47
N ARG A 36 2.19 -11.38 15.42
CA ARG A 36 1.38 -12.17 14.48
C ARG A 36 1.80 -11.94 13.03
N GLU A 37 2.10 -10.69 12.69
CA GLU A 37 2.66 -10.32 11.39
C GLU A 37 4.17 -10.08 11.55
N TYR A 38 4.98 -11.05 11.11
CA TYR A 38 6.42 -11.08 11.35
C TYR A 38 7.16 -9.85 10.79
N THR A 39 6.72 -9.36 9.63
CA THR A 39 7.36 -8.27 8.92
C THR A 39 6.32 -7.26 8.47
N ILE A 40 6.56 -5.99 8.83
CA ILE A 40 5.78 -4.85 8.36
C ILE A 40 6.71 -3.94 7.55
N ARG A 41 6.23 -3.50 6.38
CA ARG A 41 6.86 -2.53 5.49
C ARG A 41 5.95 -1.32 5.34
N ILE A 42 6.49 -0.13 5.52
CA ILE A 42 5.78 1.13 5.38
C ILE A 42 6.35 1.87 4.17
N TYR A 43 5.51 2.13 3.19
CA TYR A 43 5.84 2.85 1.98
C TYR A 43 5.20 4.24 1.98
N VAL A 44 5.93 5.20 1.44
CA VAL A 44 5.45 6.57 1.23
C VAL A 44 5.22 6.78 -0.26
N LEU A 45 4.01 7.23 -0.60
CA LEU A 45 3.58 7.52 -1.97
C LEU A 45 3.42 9.04 -2.12
N LYS A 46 4.25 9.64 -2.98
CA LYS A 46 4.30 11.10 -3.20
C LYS A 46 3.93 11.48 -4.63
N GLY A 47 3.22 12.59 -4.74
CA GLY A 47 2.83 13.22 -6.01
C GLY A 47 1.93 12.30 -6.83
N ALA A 48 0.68 12.12 -6.41
CA ALA A 48 -0.31 11.38 -7.20
C ALA A 48 -0.46 12.01 -8.60
N LYS A 49 -0.49 11.16 -9.63
CA LYS A 49 -0.72 11.53 -11.03
C LYS A 49 -2.19 11.39 -11.44
N VAL A 50 -2.99 10.76 -10.59
CA VAL A 50 -4.41 10.48 -10.78
C VAL A 50 -5.22 11.06 -9.63
N ASP A 51 -6.53 11.21 -9.81
CA ASP A 51 -7.45 11.60 -8.73
C ASP A 51 -7.53 10.48 -7.68
N ILE A 52 -6.87 10.73 -6.54
CA ILE A 52 -6.75 9.75 -5.47
C ILE A 52 -8.07 9.56 -4.72
N ASN A 53 -8.89 10.60 -4.61
CA ASN A 53 -10.15 10.52 -3.85
C ASN A 53 -11.14 9.62 -4.58
N LYS A 54 -11.21 9.74 -5.91
CA LYS A 54 -12.01 8.84 -6.74
C LYS A 54 -11.55 7.38 -6.61
N ARG A 55 -10.23 7.14 -6.63
CA ARG A 55 -9.64 5.81 -6.47
C ARG A 55 -9.96 5.18 -5.11
N ILE A 56 -9.75 5.91 -4.02
CA ILE A 56 -10.05 5.46 -2.66
C ILE A 56 -11.53 5.10 -2.53
N ARG A 57 -12.41 5.91 -3.14
CA ARG A 57 -13.85 5.64 -3.13
C ARG A 57 -14.20 4.33 -3.85
N ILE A 58 -13.65 4.11 -5.04
CA ILE A 58 -13.86 2.86 -5.79
C ILE A 58 -13.37 1.66 -4.98
N GLU A 59 -12.16 1.72 -4.42
CA GLU A 59 -11.61 0.62 -3.61
C GLU A 59 -12.43 0.36 -2.34
N ALA A 60 -12.96 1.41 -1.70
CA ALA A 60 -13.86 1.27 -0.55
C ALA A 60 -15.18 0.60 -0.95
N GLU A 61 -15.77 0.99 -2.08
CA GLU A 61 -17.00 0.42 -2.62
C GLU A 61 -16.82 -1.06 -3.04
N GLU A 62 -15.69 -1.40 -3.67
CA GLU A 62 -15.35 -2.79 -4.03
C GLU A 62 -15.26 -3.68 -2.79
N ASN A 63 -14.58 -3.24 -1.73
CA ASN A 63 -14.43 -4.02 -0.49
C ASN A 63 -15.75 -4.17 0.29
N LEU A 64 -16.70 -3.24 0.15
CA LEU A 64 -18.02 -3.35 0.79
C LEU A 64 -18.92 -4.40 0.11
N ASN A 65 -18.69 -4.70 -1.17
CA ASN A 65 -19.48 -5.65 -1.95
C ASN A 65 -19.00 -7.11 -1.83
N TYR A 66 -17.86 -7.38 -1.18
CA TYR A 66 -17.43 -8.74 -0.81
C TYR A 66 -18.11 -9.20 0.49
N LYS A 67 -19.45 -9.32 0.46
CA LYS A 67 -20.26 -9.93 1.52
C LYS A 67 -20.65 -11.36 1.17
#